data_AF-A0A4Y9Z5A5-F1
#
_entry.id   AF-A0A4Y9Z5A5-F1
#
_cell.length_a   1.000
_cell.length_b   1.000
_cell.length_c   1.000
_cell.angle_alpha   90.00
_cell.angle_beta   90.00
_cell.angle_gamma   90.00
#
_symmetry.space_group_name_H-M   'P 1'
#
loop_
_entity.id
_entity.type
_entity.pdbx_description
1 polymer ?
#
loop_
_entity_poly.entity_id
_entity_poly.type
_entity_poly.pdbx_seq_one_letter_code
_entity_poly.pdbx_strand_id
1 'polypeptide(L)'
;MTLPVIDEVPPLDGSINVLPGFVDFHANHNPDRPLFVFPYPNLSSDEVRSVSFLEFAQATHRIAHAFRPKREGPEGAVVAIVANVDTILYHAILAGLARAGCVPFPMSPRNPAIAIASMMKHAQCHRIISQPAFAELMAGVRGELPPDYAVQVDEPPALASIFPALALSSNASLRVPERYPPPPHEPEPTSLALYLHSSGSTGHPKPVPLTHGFVRQWCTLPSIVGGRLRRHCYGSHPLPSFHTMAVAVQLFGPLVSGYPTITFPPNGLQGAPPVVPTPQNTLETARKVGCNIMLCVPAFLEAWANSDDDIEYLKTMQTIIVAGGPLSKVNGDKLVARGVRLTAGYGTTEIGTVSASDPLIGKTAEEWDWMFFPEDIVKTRWVDQGDGTYELQLLNCPTHRPAVQNLQLPNGERGYSTSDLWIPHPTKPGLWKIVGRNDDVIVLGSGM
;
A
#
# COMPACT_ATOMS: atom_id res chain seq x y z
N MET A 1 14.84 3.34 -17.43
CA MET A 1 15.56 2.07 -17.20
C MET A 1 14.81 0.93 -17.90
N THR A 2 15.41 0.25 -18.89
CA THR A 2 14.84 -0.99 -19.44
C THR A 2 15.27 -2.14 -18.53
N LEU A 3 14.36 -2.59 -17.67
CA LEU A 3 14.63 -3.69 -16.75
C LEU A 3 14.63 -5.02 -17.53
N PRO A 4 15.62 -5.91 -17.30
CA PRO A 4 15.68 -7.19 -17.98
C PRO A 4 14.45 -8.03 -17.61
N VAL A 5 14.05 -8.92 -18.52
CA VAL A 5 12.97 -9.88 -18.24
C VAL A 5 13.31 -10.66 -16.97
N ILE A 6 12.28 -10.98 -16.20
CA ILE A 6 12.39 -11.89 -15.07
C ILE A 6 11.86 -13.25 -15.51
N ASP A 7 12.67 -14.28 -15.35
CA ASP A 7 12.35 -15.62 -15.84
C ASP A 7 11.38 -16.34 -14.90
N GLU A 8 11.53 -16.11 -13.59
CA GLU A 8 10.73 -16.76 -12.56
C GLU A 8 10.08 -15.75 -11.61
N VAL A 9 8.77 -15.87 -11.47
CA VAL A 9 7.91 -14.99 -10.65
C VAL A 9 6.92 -15.85 -9.89
N PRO A 10 6.53 -15.46 -8.66
CA PRO A 10 5.65 -16.28 -7.85
C PRO A 10 4.35 -16.64 -8.58
N PRO A 11 3.87 -17.89 -8.43
CA PRO A 11 2.57 -18.29 -8.97
C PRO A 11 1.45 -17.56 -8.22
N LEU A 12 0.43 -17.13 -8.96
CA LEU A 12 -0.76 -16.46 -8.41
C LEU A 12 -1.94 -17.42 -8.21
N ASP A 13 -1.72 -18.72 -8.41
CA ASP A 13 -2.67 -19.81 -8.17
C ASP A 13 -2.78 -20.20 -6.68
N GLY A 14 -2.07 -19.47 -5.82
CA GLY A 14 -1.96 -19.63 -4.36
C GLY A 14 -1.50 -20.99 -3.88
N SER A 15 -0.67 -21.65 -4.66
CA SER A 15 0.26 -22.68 -4.19
C SER A 15 1.25 -22.16 -3.15
N ILE A 16 1.46 -20.83 -3.08
CA ILE A 16 2.35 -20.16 -2.13
C ILE A 16 1.60 -19.03 -1.41
N ASN A 17 1.73 -18.97 -0.08
CA ASN A 17 1.25 -17.85 0.72
C ASN A 17 2.02 -16.55 0.40
N VAL A 18 1.33 -15.40 0.31
CA VAL A 18 1.97 -14.14 -0.13
C VAL A 18 3.07 -13.70 0.82
N LEU A 19 2.78 -13.57 2.12
CA LEU A 19 3.77 -13.23 3.15
C LEU A 19 3.96 -14.43 4.11
N PRO A 20 5.19 -14.88 4.37
CA PRO A 20 6.44 -14.48 3.70
C PRO A 20 6.72 -15.22 2.38
N GLY A 21 5.82 -16.07 1.87
CA GLY A 21 6.17 -17.01 0.80
C GLY A 21 6.64 -16.39 -0.51
N PHE A 22 6.13 -15.23 -0.95
CA PHE A 22 6.67 -14.53 -2.14
C PHE A 22 8.06 -13.93 -1.86
N VAL A 23 8.33 -13.52 -0.62
CA VAL A 23 9.66 -13.06 -0.19
C VAL A 23 10.67 -14.21 -0.32
N ASP A 24 10.31 -15.38 0.20
CA ASP A 24 11.17 -16.58 0.14
C ASP A 24 11.32 -17.11 -1.30
N PHE A 25 10.27 -17.03 -2.12
CA PHE A 25 10.34 -17.35 -3.53
C PHE A 25 11.40 -16.49 -4.23
N HIS A 26 11.35 -15.17 -4.08
CA HIS A 26 12.33 -14.31 -4.73
C HIS A 26 13.73 -14.45 -4.14
N ALA A 27 13.88 -14.72 -2.85
CA ALA A 27 15.20 -14.99 -2.27
C ALA A 27 15.87 -16.23 -2.88
N ASN A 28 15.10 -17.23 -3.31
CA ASN A 28 15.61 -18.45 -3.92
C ASN A 28 15.84 -18.32 -5.44
N HIS A 29 14.92 -17.65 -6.15
CA HIS A 29 14.92 -17.62 -7.63
C HIS A 29 15.47 -16.31 -8.20
N ASN A 30 15.46 -15.23 -7.42
CA ASN A 30 15.84 -13.87 -7.85
C ASN A 30 16.68 -13.11 -6.79
N PRO A 31 17.66 -13.75 -6.11
CA PRO A 31 18.28 -13.22 -4.89
C PRO A 31 18.89 -11.82 -5.05
N ASP A 32 19.56 -11.58 -6.18
CA ASP A 32 20.32 -10.35 -6.44
C ASP A 32 19.48 -9.25 -7.09
N ARG A 33 18.24 -9.54 -7.50
CA ARG A 33 17.38 -8.53 -8.12
C ARG A 33 16.93 -7.50 -7.07
N PRO A 34 16.87 -6.22 -7.42
CA PRO A 34 16.47 -5.17 -6.49
C PRO A 34 14.96 -5.27 -6.20
N LEU A 35 14.61 -5.18 -4.91
CA LEU A 35 13.24 -4.96 -4.44
C LEU A 35 12.99 -3.47 -4.22
N PHE A 36 13.93 -2.78 -3.55
CA PHE A 36 13.92 -1.33 -3.35
C PHE A 36 15.12 -0.68 -4.03
N VAL A 37 14.94 0.50 -4.61
CA VAL A 37 16.03 1.31 -5.18
C VAL A 37 15.89 2.76 -4.72
N PHE A 38 16.99 3.39 -4.30
CA PHE A 38 16.96 4.72 -3.67
C PHE A 38 18.27 5.48 -3.85
N PRO A 39 18.26 6.83 -3.77
CA PRO A 39 19.48 7.61 -3.62
C PRO A 39 20.22 7.23 -2.34
N TYR A 40 21.54 7.32 -2.31
CA TYR A 40 22.34 6.97 -1.14
C TYR A 40 23.55 7.91 -0.97
N PRO A 41 23.91 8.32 0.27
CA PRO A 41 23.21 8.04 1.52
C PRO A 41 22.01 8.97 1.77
N ASN A 42 21.85 10.02 0.96
CA ASN A 42 20.80 11.03 1.10
C ASN A 42 20.42 11.62 -0.27
N LEU A 43 19.45 12.54 -0.30
CA LEU A 43 18.91 13.14 -1.52
C LEU A 43 19.92 13.94 -2.35
N SER A 44 20.96 14.49 -1.71
CA SER A 44 21.97 15.32 -2.38
C SER A 44 23.00 14.50 -3.16
N SER A 45 23.11 13.19 -2.88
CA SER A 45 24.04 12.30 -3.57
C SER A 45 23.48 11.77 -4.88
N ASP A 46 24.32 11.63 -5.90
CA ASP A 46 23.97 11.00 -7.19
C ASP A 46 24.18 9.48 -7.19
N GLU A 47 24.76 8.92 -6.13
CA GLU A 47 24.85 7.47 -5.95
C GLU A 47 23.44 6.89 -5.71
N VAL A 48 23.13 5.80 -6.42
CA VAL A 48 21.92 5.02 -6.25
C VAL A 48 22.29 3.64 -5.72
N ARG A 49 21.60 3.19 -4.68
CA ARG A 49 21.72 1.83 -4.11
C ARG A 49 20.39 1.11 -4.13
N SER A 50 20.45 -0.18 -3.82
CA SER A 50 19.28 -1.04 -3.72
C SER A 50 19.33 -1.92 -2.49
N VAL A 51 18.15 -2.41 -2.11
CA VAL A 51 17.99 -3.62 -1.29
C VAL A 51 17.52 -4.74 -2.22
N SER A 52 18.26 -5.84 -2.29
CA SER A 52 17.88 -7.01 -3.08
C SER A 52 16.75 -7.83 -2.42
N PHE A 53 16.12 -8.73 -3.17
CA PHE A 53 15.15 -9.67 -2.61
C PHE A 53 15.76 -10.55 -1.52
N LEU A 54 17.02 -10.99 -1.68
CA LEU A 54 17.71 -11.76 -0.65
C LEU A 54 17.94 -10.93 0.62
N GLU A 55 18.42 -9.69 0.48
CA GLU A 55 18.64 -8.79 1.62
C GLU A 55 17.34 -8.49 2.36
N PHE A 56 16.23 -8.30 1.63
CA PHE A 56 14.90 -8.13 2.22
C PHE A 56 14.43 -9.39 2.94
N ALA A 57 14.62 -10.58 2.36
CA ALA A 57 14.27 -11.84 3.03
C ALA A 57 15.07 -12.03 4.33
N GLN A 58 16.37 -11.77 4.31
CA GLN A 58 17.20 -11.78 5.51
C GLN A 58 16.73 -10.75 6.55
N ALA A 59 16.36 -9.54 6.13
CA ALA A 59 15.78 -8.53 7.01
C ALA A 59 14.52 -9.05 7.71
N THR A 60 13.60 -9.70 6.98
CA THR A 60 12.39 -10.28 7.59
C THR A 60 12.70 -11.38 8.61
N HIS A 61 13.76 -12.17 8.43
CA HIS A 61 14.22 -13.12 9.44
C HIS A 61 14.75 -12.43 10.70
N ARG A 62 15.56 -11.37 10.55
CA ARG A 62 16.07 -10.57 11.67
C ARG A 62 14.93 -9.95 12.48
N ILE A 63 13.94 -9.38 11.80
CA ILE A 63 12.72 -8.85 12.44
C ILE A 63 11.97 -9.94 13.19
N ALA A 64 11.74 -11.10 12.57
CA ALA A 64 11.00 -12.18 13.21
C ALA A 64 11.69 -12.66 14.49
N HIS A 65 13.02 -12.84 14.47
CA HIS A 65 13.80 -13.16 15.67
C HIS A 65 13.78 -12.06 16.74
N ALA A 66 13.83 -10.78 16.32
CA ALA A 66 13.81 -9.65 17.24
C ALA A 66 12.47 -9.51 17.98
N PHE A 67 11.35 -9.67 17.26
CA PHE A 67 10.03 -9.44 17.86
C PHE A 67 9.41 -10.69 18.47
N ARG A 68 9.71 -11.90 17.98
CA ARG A 68 9.17 -13.15 18.52
C ARG A 68 10.26 -14.23 18.55
N PRO A 69 11.25 -14.13 19.44
CA PRO A 69 12.35 -15.09 19.49
C PRO A 69 11.80 -16.52 19.63
N LYS A 70 12.38 -17.44 18.86
CA LYS A 70 12.02 -18.88 18.85
C LYS A 70 10.55 -19.17 18.56
N ARG A 71 9.77 -18.21 18.03
CA ARG A 71 8.31 -18.35 17.83
C ARG A 71 7.55 -18.60 19.14
N GLU A 72 8.04 -18.08 20.26
CA GLU A 72 7.34 -18.19 21.55
C GLU A 72 6.04 -17.36 21.57
N GLY A 73 5.04 -17.81 22.34
CA GLY A 73 3.71 -17.18 22.41
C GLY A 73 2.74 -17.63 21.31
N PRO A 74 1.53 -17.05 21.25
CA PRO A 74 0.49 -17.46 20.31
C PRO A 74 0.75 -17.00 18.87
N GLU A 75 0.35 -17.83 17.90
CA GLU A 75 0.17 -17.39 16.50
C GLU A 75 -0.99 -16.37 16.42
N GLY A 76 -0.94 -15.50 15.42
CA GLY A 76 -2.02 -14.54 15.15
C GLY A 76 -2.02 -13.32 16.07
N ALA A 77 -1.03 -13.16 16.96
CA ALA A 77 -0.93 -11.99 17.82
C ALA A 77 -0.85 -10.70 16.98
N VAL A 78 -1.76 -9.74 17.23
CA VAL A 78 -1.80 -8.47 16.50
C VAL A 78 -0.75 -7.52 17.05
N VAL A 79 0.07 -6.95 16.15
CA VAL A 79 1.12 -5.99 16.51
C VAL A 79 0.89 -4.68 15.76
N ALA A 80 0.50 -3.64 16.48
CA ALA A 80 0.33 -2.30 15.92
C ALA A 80 1.68 -1.70 15.54
N ILE A 81 1.76 -1.00 14.41
CA ILE A 81 2.96 -0.26 13.99
C ILE A 81 2.57 1.21 13.92
N VAL A 82 2.98 1.99 14.92
CA VAL A 82 2.80 3.44 15.01
C VAL A 82 4.18 4.08 15.05
N ALA A 83 4.81 4.13 13.89
CA ALA A 83 6.19 4.58 13.74
C ALA A 83 6.38 5.41 12.45
N ASN A 84 7.38 6.28 12.44
CA ASN A 84 7.81 7.04 11.28
C ASN A 84 9.27 6.67 11.00
N VAL A 85 9.45 5.53 10.32
CA VAL A 85 10.74 4.94 9.94
C VAL A 85 10.85 4.83 8.42
N ASP A 86 12.06 4.65 7.90
CA ASP A 86 12.29 4.58 6.46
C ASP A 86 11.46 3.47 5.82
N THR A 87 10.98 3.70 4.59
CA THR A 87 10.10 2.76 3.85
C THR A 87 10.64 1.32 3.84
N ILE A 88 11.95 1.16 3.64
CA ILE A 88 12.58 -0.17 3.58
C ILE A 88 12.52 -0.88 4.95
N LEU A 89 12.68 -0.16 6.05
CA LEU A 89 12.58 -0.70 7.41
C LEU A 89 11.11 -0.96 7.77
N TYR A 90 10.20 -0.07 7.38
CA TYR A 90 8.77 -0.23 7.61
C TYR A 90 8.24 -1.54 7.02
N HIS A 91 8.55 -1.80 5.74
CA HIS A 91 8.12 -3.04 5.07
C HIS A 91 8.85 -4.28 5.57
N ALA A 92 10.10 -4.16 6.01
CA ALA A 92 10.81 -5.25 6.68
C ALA A 92 10.14 -5.63 8.01
N ILE A 93 9.73 -4.64 8.81
CA ILE A 93 8.97 -4.85 10.05
C ILE A 93 7.64 -5.54 9.73
N LEU A 94 6.87 -5.03 8.76
CA LEU A 94 5.58 -5.60 8.38
C LEU A 94 5.72 -7.07 7.93
N ALA A 95 6.57 -7.35 6.94
CA ALA A 95 6.75 -8.69 6.41
C ALA A 95 7.44 -9.63 7.41
N GLY A 96 8.32 -9.12 8.26
CA GLY A 96 8.98 -9.89 9.31
C GLY A 96 8.04 -10.25 10.47
N LEU A 97 7.10 -9.38 10.84
CA LEU A 97 6.03 -9.73 11.78
C LEU A 97 5.13 -10.83 11.23
N ALA A 98 4.73 -10.72 9.95
CA ALA A 98 3.99 -11.78 9.27
C ALA A 98 4.77 -13.11 9.25
N ARG A 99 6.07 -13.08 8.94
CA ARG A 99 6.97 -14.25 9.05
C ARG A 99 6.99 -14.80 10.48
N ALA A 100 7.01 -13.92 11.48
CA ALA A 100 6.98 -14.29 12.89
C ALA A 100 5.67 -14.97 13.30
N GLY A 101 4.63 -15.00 12.47
CA GLY A 101 3.30 -15.49 12.82
C GLY A 101 2.44 -14.46 13.55
N CYS A 102 2.84 -13.19 13.53
CA CYS A 102 2.05 -12.08 14.04
C CYS A 102 1.20 -11.48 12.92
N VAL A 103 0.11 -10.79 13.29
CA VAL A 103 -0.72 -10.01 12.36
C VAL A 103 -0.28 -8.54 12.45
N PRO A 104 0.51 -8.01 11.50
CA PRO A 104 0.91 -6.61 11.51
C PRO A 104 -0.31 -5.70 11.31
N PHE A 105 -0.35 -4.62 12.09
CA PHE A 105 -1.38 -3.58 11.99
C PHE A 105 -0.73 -2.20 11.87
N PRO A 106 -0.26 -1.82 10.67
CA PRO A 106 0.18 -0.46 10.38
C PRO A 106 -0.92 0.57 10.66
N MET A 107 -0.59 1.60 11.45
CA MET A 107 -1.46 2.70 11.80
C MET A 107 -0.76 4.04 11.58
N SER A 108 -1.50 5.01 11.04
CA SER A 108 -1.01 6.38 10.91
C SER A 108 -0.68 6.98 12.29
N PRO A 109 0.55 7.49 12.52
CA PRO A 109 0.89 8.22 13.74
C PRO A 109 0.20 9.59 13.82
N ARG A 110 -0.51 10.00 12.76
CA ARG A 110 -1.34 11.22 12.74
C ARG A 110 -2.75 10.99 13.32
N ASN A 111 -3.12 9.74 13.60
CA ASN A 111 -4.38 9.44 14.25
C ASN A 111 -4.32 9.91 15.71
N PRO A 112 -5.41 10.49 16.25
CA PRO A 112 -5.45 10.87 17.66
C PRO A 112 -5.39 9.63 18.57
N ALA A 113 -4.93 9.80 19.81
CA ALA A 113 -4.77 8.73 20.78
C ALA A 113 -6.05 7.87 20.95
N ILE A 114 -7.21 8.52 21.07
CA ILE A 114 -8.52 7.84 21.19
C ILE A 114 -8.83 6.92 20.00
N ALA A 115 -8.43 7.30 18.78
CA ALA A 115 -8.62 6.49 17.60
C ALA A 115 -7.70 5.27 17.59
N ILE A 116 -6.42 5.45 17.96
CA ILE A 116 -5.47 4.34 18.07
C ILE A 116 -5.95 3.35 19.15
N ALA A 117 -6.32 3.84 20.34
CA ALA A 117 -6.88 3.02 21.41
C ALA A 117 -8.16 2.27 20.99
N SER A 118 -9.06 2.93 20.25
CA SER A 118 -10.27 2.30 19.69
C SER A 118 -9.91 1.15 18.73
N MET A 119 -8.98 1.38 17.79
CA MET A 119 -8.54 0.34 16.85
C MET A 119 -7.84 -0.82 17.57
N MET A 120 -7.02 -0.55 18.58
CA MET A 120 -6.37 -1.58 19.39
C MET A 120 -7.40 -2.46 20.11
N LYS A 121 -8.43 -1.85 20.74
CA LYS A 121 -9.53 -2.60 21.37
C LYS A 121 -10.27 -3.47 20.36
N HIS A 122 -10.65 -2.92 19.21
CA HIS A 122 -11.35 -3.69 18.18
C HIS A 122 -10.53 -4.86 17.62
N ALA A 123 -9.22 -4.68 17.48
CA ALA A 123 -8.31 -5.72 16.99
C ALA A 123 -7.72 -6.61 18.10
N GLN A 124 -8.11 -6.43 19.36
CA GLN A 124 -7.52 -7.14 20.52
C GLN A 124 -5.98 -7.05 20.54
N CYS A 125 -5.44 -5.88 20.22
CA CYS A 125 -4.02 -5.64 20.04
C CYS A 125 -3.37 -5.12 21.34
N HIS A 126 -2.49 -5.93 21.92
CA HIS A 126 -1.80 -5.63 23.18
C HIS A 126 -0.32 -5.21 23.01
N ARG A 127 0.13 -5.06 21.77
CA ARG A 127 1.53 -4.78 21.45
C ARG A 127 1.64 -3.73 20.35
N ILE A 128 2.49 -2.74 20.57
CA ILE A 128 2.71 -1.63 19.64
C ILE A 128 4.20 -1.41 19.43
N ILE A 129 4.60 -1.24 18.18
CA ILE A 129 5.92 -0.76 17.81
C ILE A 129 5.81 0.74 17.63
N SER A 130 6.53 1.50 18.45
CA SER A 130 6.58 2.96 18.39
C SER A 130 7.97 3.49 18.74
N GLN A 131 8.21 4.78 18.52
CA GLN A 131 9.51 5.41 18.72
C GLN A 131 9.43 6.52 19.78
N PRO A 132 10.55 6.89 20.42
CA PRO A 132 10.56 7.93 21.47
C PRO A 132 9.89 9.25 21.06
N ALA A 133 9.97 9.62 19.77
CA ALA A 133 9.31 10.81 19.22
C ALA A 133 7.77 10.80 19.35
N PHE A 134 7.14 9.65 19.64
CA PHE A 134 5.70 9.51 19.86
C PHE A 134 5.36 9.17 21.32
N ALA A 135 6.25 9.43 22.28
CA ALA A 135 6.02 9.11 23.69
C ALA A 135 4.74 9.75 24.25
N GLU A 136 4.45 11.01 23.92
CA GLU A 136 3.22 11.69 24.34
C GLU A 136 1.97 11.05 23.73
N LEU A 137 2.03 10.66 22.45
CA LEU A 137 0.95 9.94 21.79
C LEU A 137 0.71 8.59 22.48
N MET A 138 1.76 7.84 22.82
CA MET A 138 1.66 6.56 23.52
C MET A 138 1.11 6.73 24.94
N ALA A 139 1.48 7.80 25.64
CA ALA A 139 0.90 8.13 26.94
C ALA A 139 -0.61 8.42 26.80
N GLY A 140 -1.00 9.21 25.79
CA GLY A 140 -2.41 9.44 25.47
C GLY A 140 -3.16 8.14 25.15
N VAL A 141 -2.59 7.26 24.33
CA VAL A 141 -3.20 5.96 24.00
C VAL A 141 -3.42 5.12 25.27
N ARG A 142 -2.43 5.07 26.17
CA ARG A 142 -2.59 4.39 27.47
C ARG A 142 -3.70 5.00 28.32
N GLY A 143 -3.85 6.33 28.30
CA GLY A 143 -4.93 7.03 29.02
C GLY A 143 -6.34 6.75 28.47
N GLU A 144 -6.46 6.45 27.18
CA GLU A 144 -7.73 6.12 26.50
C GLU A 144 -8.11 4.63 26.59
N LEU A 145 -7.19 3.79 27.07
CA LEU A 145 -7.39 2.36 27.26
C LEU A 145 -7.85 2.06 28.71
N PRO A 146 -8.65 1.00 28.91
CA PRO A 146 -9.00 0.54 30.26
C PRO A 146 -7.75 0.27 31.13
N PRO A 147 -7.79 0.51 32.46
CA PRO A 147 -6.63 0.32 33.33
C PRO A 147 -6.04 -1.11 33.33
N ASP A 148 -6.86 -2.12 33.03
CA ASP A 148 -6.49 -3.53 32.93
C ASP A 148 -6.00 -3.95 31.53
N TYR A 149 -6.06 -3.04 30.55
CA TYR A 149 -5.60 -3.27 29.19
C TYR A 149 -4.08 -3.11 29.10
N ALA A 150 -3.35 -4.17 29.42
CA ALA A 150 -1.89 -4.18 29.35
C ALA A 150 -1.40 -3.98 27.90
N VAL A 151 -0.56 -2.98 27.68
CA VAL A 151 0.09 -2.69 26.38
C VAL A 151 1.61 -2.73 26.52
N GLN A 152 2.24 -3.59 25.73
CA GLN A 152 3.68 -3.59 25.50
C GLN A 152 4.02 -2.61 24.37
N VAL A 153 4.93 -1.67 24.63
CA VAL A 153 5.49 -0.77 23.60
C VAL A 153 6.92 -1.21 23.34
N ASP A 154 7.22 -1.59 22.10
CA ASP A 154 8.57 -1.88 21.64
C ASP A 154 9.09 -0.77 20.74
N GLU A 155 10.40 -0.60 20.72
CA GLU A 155 11.06 0.28 19.75
C GLU A 155 11.35 -0.45 18.43
N PRO A 156 11.27 0.25 17.27
CA PRO A 156 11.75 -0.33 16.02
C PRO A 156 13.26 -0.59 16.09
N PRO A 157 13.76 -1.71 15.54
CA PRO A 157 15.19 -1.98 15.51
C PRO A 157 15.92 -0.98 14.61
N ALA A 158 17.19 -0.70 14.94
CA ALA A 158 18.03 0.16 14.12
C ALA A 158 18.16 -0.38 12.68
N LEU A 159 18.08 0.50 11.69
CA LEU A 159 18.09 0.12 10.28
C LEU A 159 19.34 -0.69 9.91
N ALA A 160 20.52 -0.30 10.40
CA ALA A 160 21.78 -0.99 10.16
C ALA A 160 21.81 -2.42 10.74
N SER A 161 21.05 -2.71 11.81
CA SER A 161 20.94 -4.06 12.36
C SER A 161 20.08 -4.97 11.47
N ILE A 162 19.14 -4.38 10.73
CA ILE A 162 18.24 -5.11 9.82
C ILE A 162 18.84 -5.25 8.42
N PHE A 163 19.51 -4.20 7.94
CA PHE A 163 20.20 -4.10 6.66
C PHE A 163 21.69 -3.76 6.85
N PRO A 164 22.52 -4.71 7.34
CA PRO A 164 23.93 -4.45 7.62
C PRO A 164 24.74 -4.06 6.38
N ALA A 165 24.34 -4.50 5.18
CA ALA A 165 24.97 -4.12 3.91
C ALA A 165 24.87 -2.61 3.59
N LEU A 166 23.91 -1.90 4.20
CA LEU A 166 23.75 -0.46 4.02
C LEU A 166 24.49 0.37 5.07
N ALA A 167 25.09 -0.26 6.08
CA ALA A 167 25.79 0.44 7.15
C ALA A 167 26.93 1.30 6.59
N LEU A 168 27.02 2.55 7.05
CA LEU A 168 28.04 3.51 6.60
C LEU A 168 29.46 3.16 7.08
N SER A 169 29.61 2.23 8.04
CA SER A 169 30.91 1.78 8.57
C SER A 169 31.15 0.31 8.25
N SER A 170 32.37 0.01 7.77
CA SER A 170 32.81 -1.29 7.23
C SER A 170 32.86 -2.45 8.22
N ASN A 171 32.50 -2.24 9.49
CA ASN A 171 32.62 -3.23 10.55
C ASN A 171 31.30 -3.95 10.89
N ALA A 172 30.21 -3.64 10.18
CA ALA A 172 28.98 -4.39 10.32
C ALA A 172 29.19 -5.81 9.77
N SER A 173 29.18 -6.80 10.67
CA SER A 173 29.25 -8.22 10.28
C SER A 173 28.07 -8.54 9.36
N LEU A 174 28.34 -8.84 8.08
CA LEU A 174 27.35 -9.30 7.08
C LEU A 174 26.90 -10.75 7.36
N ARG A 175 26.65 -11.09 8.63
CA ARG A 175 26.18 -12.42 9.00
C ARG A 175 24.79 -12.62 8.40
N VAL A 176 24.71 -13.66 7.59
CA VAL A 176 23.43 -14.22 7.15
C VAL A 176 22.65 -14.61 8.41
N PRO A 177 21.41 -14.14 8.58
CA PRO A 177 20.64 -14.46 9.76
C PRO A 177 20.23 -15.93 9.72
N GLU A 178 20.11 -16.55 10.89
CA GLU A 178 19.52 -17.88 10.97
C GLU A 178 18.08 -17.86 10.44
N ARG A 179 17.71 -18.90 9.70
CA ARG A 179 16.34 -19.06 9.23
C ARG A 179 15.40 -19.09 10.44
N TYR A 180 14.42 -18.19 10.43
CA TYR A 180 13.40 -18.15 11.46
C TYR A 180 12.54 -19.43 11.44
N PRO A 181 12.15 -20.01 12.59
CA PRO A 181 11.37 -21.23 12.64
C PRO A 181 10.09 -21.15 11.80
N PRO A 182 9.79 -22.16 10.95
CA PRO A 182 8.55 -22.18 10.18
C PRO A 182 7.34 -22.22 11.11
N PRO A 183 6.15 -21.80 10.64
CA PRO A 183 4.94 -21.97 11.42
C PRO A 183 4.67 -23.46 11.62
N PRO A 184 3.97 -23.85 12.70
CA PRO A 184 3.67 -25.25 12.93
C PRO A 184 2.75 -25.80 11.83
N HIS A 185 1.87 -24.96 11.27
CA HIS A 185 0.87 -25.30 10.25
C HIS A 185 0.79 -24.14 9.26
N GLU A 186 0.41 -24.39 8.01
CA GLU A 186 0.15 -23.31 7.05
C GLU A 186 -1.09 -22.50 7.46
N PRO A 187 -1.08 -21.16 7.38
CA PRO A 187 -2.25 -20.34 7.67
C PRO A 187 -3.40 -20.65 6.72
N GLU A 188 -4.60 -20.84 7.29
CA GLU A 188 -5.82 -20.98 6.50
C GLU A 188 -6.15 -19.69 5.72
N PRO A 189 -6.74 -19.75 4.52
CA PRO A 189 -7.12 -18.55 3.74
C PRO A 189 -8.05 -17.58 4.48
N THR A 190 -8.80 -18.07 5.47
CA THR A 190 -9.70 -17.27 6.31
C THR A 190 -9.00 -16.63 7.51
N SER A 191 -7.77 -17.04 7.83
CA SER A 191 -6.96 -16.45 8.90
C SER A 191 -6.51 -15.04 8.54
N LEU A 192 -6.33 -14.19 9.54
CA LEU A 192 -5.85 -12.82 9.36
C LEU A 192 -4.38 -12.81 8.93
N ALA A 193 -4.08 -12.05 7.87
CA ALA A 193 -2.73 -11.82 7.37
C ALA A 193 -2.19 -10.46 7.81
N LEU A 194 -3.02 -9.42 7.77
CA LEU A 194 -2.72 -8.09 8.32
C LEU A 194 -4.00 -7.32 8.61
N TYR A 195 -3.87 -6.24 9.37
CA TYR A 195 -4.87 -5.19 9.43
C TYR A 195 -4.37 -3.95 8.69
N LEU A 196 -5.28 -3.25 8.03
CA LEU A 196 -5.10 -1.85 7.67
C LEU A 196 -6.17 -1.03 8.40
N HIS A 197 -6.14 0.30 8.27
CA HIS A 197 -7.26 1.12 8.74
C HIS A 197 -7.84 1.97 7.62
N SER A 198 -9.15 2.21 7.68
CA SER A 198 -9.82 3.24 6.89
C SER A 198 -10.17 4.43 7.80
N SER A 199 -10.26 5.64 7.24
CA SER A 199 -10.64 6.84 7.99
C SER A 199 -12.06 6.75 8.55
N GLY A 200 -12.95 6.00 7.87
CA GLY A 200 -14.38 5.94 8.18
C GLY A 200 -15.09 7.26 7.84
N SER A 201 -16.36 7.20 7.44
CA SER A 201 -17.14 8.40 7.11
C SER A 201 -17.90 9.01 8.29
N THR A 202 -18.06 8.27 9.39
CA THR A 202 -18.93 8.66 10.52
C THR A 202 -18.25 8.60 11.90
N GLY A 203 -16.91 8.61 11.98
CA GLY A 203 -16.22 8.57 13.27
C GLY A 203 -14.72 8.35 13.20
N HIS A 204 -14.17 7.71 14.23
CA HIS A 204 -12.75 7.36 14.27
C HIS A 204 -12.37 6.30 13.22
N PRO A 205 -11.10 6.29 12.76
CA PRO A 205 -10.56 5.24 11.93
C PRO A 205 -10.89 3.83 12.42
N LYS A 206 -11.23 2.93 11.49
CA LYS A 206 -11.67 1.56 11.80
C LYS A 206 -10.64 0.54 11.29
N PRO A 207 -10.37 -0.53 12.06
CA PRO A 207 -9.56 -1.63 11.56
C PRO A 207 -10.28 -2.36 10.42
N VAL A 208 -9.55 -2.66 9.36
CA VAL A 208 -10.00 -3.45 8.22
C VAL A 208 -9.22 -4.78 8.26
N PRO A 209 -9.85 -5.90 8.62
CA PRO A 209 -9.20 -7.21 8.68
C PRO A 209 -8.94 -7.74 7.27
N LEU A 210 -7.68 -7.99 6.94
CA LEU A 210 -7.30 -8.59 5.66
C LEU A 210 -6.84 -10.02 5.89
N THR A 211 -7.60 -10.99 5.38
CA THR A 211 -7.25 -12.41 5.48
C THR A 211 -6.16 -12.80 4.49
N HIS A 212 -5.51 -13.94 4.69
CA HIS A 212 -4.57 -14.51 3.72
C HIS A 212 -5.21 -14.67 2.33
N GLY A 213 -6.48 -15.11 2.28
CA GLY A 213 -7.25 -15.20 1.05
C GLY A 213 -7.50 -13.84 0.38
N PHE A 214 -7.80 -12.80 1.17
CA PHE A 214 -7.95 -11.44 0.65
C PHE A 214 -6.63 -10.90 0.06
N VAL A 215 -5.51 -11.08 0.77
CA VAL A 215 -4.20 -10.65 0.29
C VAL A 215 -3.81 -11.37 -1.01
N ARG A 216 -4.14 -12.66 -1.12
CA ARG A 216 -3.93 -13.44 -2.34
C ARG A 216 -4.71 -12.88 -3.54
N GLN A 217 -6.02 -12.67 -3.41
CA GLN A 217 -6.79 -12.08 -4.51
C GLN A 217 -6.37 -10.63 -4.81
N TRP A 218 -5.87 -9.88 -3.82
CA TRP A 218 -5.36 -8.53 -4.06
C TRP A 218 -4.15 -8.57 -4.99
N CYS A 219 -3.27 -9.57 -4.84
CA CYS A 219 -2.15 -9.79 -5.74
C CYS A 219 -2.57 -10.15 -7.18
N THR A 220 -3.84 -10.54 -7.40
CA THR A 220 -4.39 -10.81 -8.73
C THR A 220 -5.22 -9.65 -9.29
N LEU A 221 -5.38 -8.56 -8.56
CA LEU A 221 -6.14 -7.41 -9.02
C LEU A 221 -5.43 -6.66 -10.17
N PRO A 222 -6.19 -5.95 -11.04
CA PRO A 222 -5.67 -5.41 -12.30
C PRO A 222 -4.47 -4.48 -12.15
N SER A 223 -4.43 -3.65 -11.11
CA SER A 223 -3.32 -2.71 -10.89
C SER A 223 -2.00 -3.40 -10.54
N ILE A 224 -2.05 -4.57 -9.89
CA ILE A 224 -0.88 -5.34 -9.47
C ILE A 224 -0.41 -6.23 -10.62
N VAL A 225 -1.31 -7.01 -11.21
CA VAL A 225 -0.99 -7.87 -12.36
C VAL A 225 -0.56 -7.04 -13.57
N GLY A 226 -1.20 -5.88 -13.79
CA GLY A 226 -0.80 -4.94 -14.81
C GLY A 226 0.64 -4.47 -14.66
N GLY A 227 1.12 -4.31 -13.42
CA GLY A 227 2.52 -3.99 -13.14
C GLY A 227 3.50 -5.10 -13.49
N ARG A 228 3.13 -6.35 -13.22
CA ARG A 228 3.90 -7.53 -13.66
C ARG A 228 4.00 -7.61 -15.18
N LEU A 229 2.88 -7.48 -15.88
CA LEU A 229 2.83 -7.60 -17.34
C LEU A 229 3.60 -6.47 -18.05
N ARG A 230 3.58 -5.25 -17.47
CA ARG A 230 4.20 -4.05 -18.06
C ARG A 230 5.58 -3.72 -17.53
N ARG A 231 6.10 -4.51 -16.59
CA ARG A 231 7.42 -4.33 -15.99
C ARG A 231 7.53 -2.98 -15.28
N HIS A 232 6.52 -2.67 -14.49
CA HIS A 232 6.46 -1.41 -13.75
C HIS A 232 7.56 -1.36 -12.68
N CYS A 233 8.35 -0.30 -12.74
CA CYS A 233 9.18 0.16 -11.64
C CYS A 233 8.47 1.36 -11.01
N TYR A 234 7.90 1.14 -9.83
CA TYR A 234 6.97 2.09 -9.21
C TYR A 234 7.68 3.26 -8.54
N GLY A 235 7.34 4.46 -8.98
CA GLY A 235 7.51 5.71 -8.25
C GLY A 235 6.44 5.84 -7.18
N SER A 236 6.73 5.31 -5.99
CA SER A 236 5.78 5.24 -4.87
C SER A 236 6.33 5.78 -3.55
N HIS A 237 7.55 6.30 -3.56
CA HIS A 237 8.23 6.93 -2.43
C HIS A 237 7.46 8.06 -1.72
N PRO A 238 6.54 8.85 -2.33
CA PRO A 238 5.75 9.82 -1.57
C PRO A 238 4.63 9.19 -0.74
N LEU A 239 4.32 7.91 -0.94
CA LEU A 239 3.20 7.26 -0.28
C LEU A 239 3.57 6.84 1.16
N PRO A 240 2.75 7.18 2.17
CA PRO A 240 3.00 6.74 3.54
C PRO A 240 2.89 5.22 3.66
N SER A 241 3.94 4.54 4.14
CA SER A 241 4.02 3.06 4.12
C SER A 241 2.96 2.33 4.94
N PHE A 242 2.24 3.02 5.84
CA PHE A 242 1.09 2.46 6.55
C PHE A 242 -0.21 2.40 5.70
N HIS A 243 -0.26 3.13 4.59
CA HIS A 243 -1.48 3.30 3.80
C HIS A 243 -1.68 2.15 2.81
N THR A 244 -2.93 1.77 2.54
CA THR A 244 -3.30 0.67 1.63
C THR A 244 -2.61 0.77 0.26
N MET A 245 -2.61 1.96 -0.33
CA MET A 245 -1.97 2.23 -1.62
C MET A 245 -0.45 2.01 -1.56
N ALA A 246 0.20 2.37 -0.46
CA ALA A 246 1.63 2.14 -0.28
C ALA A 246 1.94 0.65 -0.13
N VAL A 247 1.20 -0.08 0.70
CA VAL A 247 1.36 -1.55 0.83
C VAL A 247 1.18 -2.25 -0.53
N ALA A 248 0.20 -1.82 -1.32
CA ALA A 248 -0.05 -2.36 -2.64
C ALA A 248 1.15 -2.24 -3.59
N VAL A 249 1.79 -1.06 -3.69
CA VAL A 249 2.86 -0.84 -4.70
C VAL A 249 4.28 -0.82 -4.15
N GLN A 250 4.47 -0.63 -2.84
CA GLN A 250 5.78 -0.69 -2.19
C GLN A 250 6.12 -2.13 -1.76
N LEU A 251 5.13 -2.99 -1.49
CA LEU A 251 5.36 -4.36 -1.04
C LEU A 251 4.80 -5.39 -2.03
N PHE A 252 3.50 -5.41 -2.29
CA PHE A 252 2.91 -6.46 -3.14
C PHE A 252 3.30 -6.31 -4.62
N GLY A 253 3.35 -5.09 -5.15
CA GLY A 253 3.80 -4.79 -6.52
C GLY A 253 5.15 -5.44 -6.85
N PRO A 254 6.24 -5.14 -6.13
CA PRO A 254 7.53 -5.77 -6.39
C PRO A 254 7.55 -7.27 -6.09
N LEU A 255 6.82 -7.76 -5.08
CA LEU A 255 6.75 -9.20 -4.78
C LEU A 255 5.95 -10.01 -5.80
N VAL A 256 5.02 -9.40 -6.53
CA VAL A 256 4.27 -10.10 -7.59
C VAL A 256 5.00 -10.01 -8.92
N SER A 257 5.62 -8.86 -9.19
CA SER A 257 6.20 -8.55 -10.50
C SER A 257 7.69 -8.89 -10.61
N GLY A 258 8.40 -8.94 -9.49
CA GLY A 258 9.86 -9.05 -9.43
C GLY A 258 10.63 -7.81 -9.92
N TYR A 259 9.93 -6.70 -10.18
CA TYR A 259 10.54 -5.42 -10.54
C TYR A 259 10.56 -4.49 -9.32
N PRO A 260 11.62 -3.68 -9.16
CA PRO A 260 11.79 -2.85 -7.97
C PRO A 260 10.76 -1.71 -7.89
N THR A 261 10.56 -1.23 -6.67
CA THR A 261 9.92 0.05 -6.39
C THR A 261 10.96 1.04 -5.90
N ILE A 262 10.84 2.32 -6.27
CA ILE A 262 11.77 3.35 -5.80
C ILE A 262 11.31 3.91 -4.45
N THR A 263 12.26 4.17 -3.56
CA THR A 263 12.03 4.76 -2.23
C THR A 263 12.88 6.02 -2.03
N PHE A 264 12.55 6.80 -1.01
CA PHE A 264 13.47 7.82 -0.50
C PHE A 264 14.72 7.16 0.13
N PRO A 265 15.84 7.89 0.26
CA PRO A 265 17.03 7.40 0.96
C PRO A 265 16.70 6.99 2.40
N PRO A 266 17.29 5.89 2.91
CA PRO A 266 17.12 5.45 4.30
C PRO A 266 17.91 6.33 5.27
N ASN A 267 17.31 7.45 5.68
CA ASN A 267 17.94 8.46 6.54
C ASN A 267 18.23 7.93 7.96
N GLY A 268 17.55 6.88 8.40
CA GLY A 268 17.81 6.23 9.68
C GLY A 268 19.24 5.70 9.83
N LEU A 269 19.97 5.48 8.73
CA LEU A 269 21.42 5.16 8.76
C LEU A 269 22.28 6.29 9.32
N GLN A 270 21.79 7.52 9.21
CA GLN A 270 22.43 8.74 9.70
C GLN A 270 21.80 9.24 11.01
N GLY A 271 20.89 8.46 11.61
CA GLY A 271 20.14 8.87 12.80
C GLY A 271 19.12 9.99 12.54
N ALA A 272 18.75 10.21 11.27
CA ALA A 272 17.79 11.25 10.86
C ALA A 272 16.41 10.65 10.56
N PRO A 273 15.32 11.43 10.72
CA PRO A 273 13.99 10.95 10.36
C PRO A 273 13.86 10.69 8.85
N PRO A 274 12.88 9.87 8.44
CA PRO A 274 12.57 9.64 7.03
C PRO A 274 12.30 10.96 6.28
N VAL A 275 12.60 10.97 4.99
CA VAL A 275 12.32 12.13 4.13
C VAL A 275 10.82 12.45 4.13
N VAL A 276 10.49 13.71 4.40
CA VAL A 276 9.13 14.22 4.22
C VAL A 276 8.89 14.44 2.73
N PRO A 277 7.88 13.80 2.11
CA PRO A 277 7.62 13.96 0.69
C PRO A 277 7.14 15.38 0.35
N THR A 278 7.71 15.95 -0.71
CA THR A 278 7.24 17.19 -1.37
C THR A 278 7.15 16.94 -2.88
N PRO A 279 6.35 17.71 -3.64
CA PRO A 279 6.33 17.57 -5.09
C PRO A 279 7.72 17.63 -5.73
N GLN A 280 8.57 18.55 -5.26
CA GLN A 280 9.92 18.76 -5.78
C GLN A 280 10.84 17.57 -5.49
N ASN A 281 11.03 17.21 -4.20
CA ASN A 281 11.95 16.11 -3.86
C ASN A 281 11.48 14.75 -4.40
N THR A 282 10.17 14.59 -4.62
CA THR A 282 9.59 13.39 -5.20
C THR A 282 9.98 13.27 -6.66
N LEU A 283 9.84 14.34 -7.43
CA LEU A 283 10.17 14.29 -8.85
C LEU A 283 11.68 14.26 -9.09
N GLU A 284 12.47 14.96 -8.28
CA GLU A 284 13.93 14.88 -8.29
C GLU A 284 14.43 13.46 -8.00
N THR A 285 13.86 12.81 -6.97
CA THR A 285 14.18 11.40 -6.66
C THR A 285 13.79 10.48 -7.82
N ALA A 286 12.62 10.70 -8.42
CA ALA A 286 12.19 9.93 -9.57
C ALA A 286 13.16 10.09 -10.75
N ARG A 287 13.59 11.33 -11.07
CA ARG A 287 14.56 11.64 -12.13
C ARG A 287 15.89 10.94 -11.88
N LYS A 288 16.37 10.98 -10.63
CA LYS A 288 17.66 10.43 -10.21
C LYS A 288 17.70 8.90 -10.26
N VAL A 289 16.68 8.24 -9.69
CA VAL A 289 16.65 6.78 -9.59
C VAL A 289 16.13 6.13 -10.86
N GLY A 290 15.17 6.78 -11.53
CA GLY A 290 14.51 6.29 -12.73
C GLY A 290 13.40 5.27 -12.43
N CYS A 291 12.17 5.74 -12.26
CA CYS A 291 10.96 4.92 -12.35
C CYS A 291 10.32 5.03 -13.75
N ASN A 292 9.39 4.13 -14.08
CA ASN A 292 8.64 4.20 -15.34
C ASN A 292 7.14 4.42 -15.14
N ILE A 293 6.64 4.31 -13.91
CA ILE A 293 5.29 4.66 -13.52
C ILE A 293 5.35 5.48 -12.24
N MET A 294 4.47 6.45 -12.08
CA MET A 294 4.27 7.18 -10.83
C MET A 294 2.87 6.92 -10.28
N LEU A 295 2.77 6.60 -9.00
CA LEU A 295 1.50 6.55 -8.28
C LEU A 295 1.52 7.62 -7.20
N CYS A 296 0.59 8.58 -7.28
CA CYS A 296 0.59 9.72 -6.39
C CYS A 296 -0.82 10.21 -6.04
N VAL A 297 -0.89 11.05 -5.02
CA VAL A 297 -2.12 11.73 -4.60
C VAL A 297 -2.27 13.05 -5.37
N PRO A 298 -3.50 13.58 -5.54
CA PRO A 298 -3.76 14.76 -6.37
C PRO A 298 -2.84 15.95 -6.12
N ALA A 299 -2.54 16.28 -4.85
CA ALA A 299 -1.73 17.43 -4.47
C ALA A 299 -0.36 17.51 -5.18
N PHE A 300 0.24 16.36 -5.54
CA PHE A 300 1.51 16.33 -6.28
C PHE A 300 1.32 16.72 -7.75
N LEU A 301 0.27 16.20 -8.40
CA LEU A 301 -0.05 16.54 -9.78
C LEU A 301 -0.55 17.98 -9.92
N GLU A 302 -1.29 18.49 -8.94
CA GLU A 302 -1.69 19.90 -8.87
C GLU A 302 -0.44 20.81 -8.88
N ALA A 303 0.61 20.44 -8.16
CA ALA A 303 1.87 21.19 -8.17
C ALA A 303 2.64 21.03 -9.49
N TRP A 304 2.85 19.79 -9.96
CA TRP A 304 3.62 19.51 -11.18
C TRP A 304 2.96 20.05 -12.45
N ALA A 305 1.63 20.15 -12.49
CA ALA A 305 0.90 20.76 -13.60
C ALA A 305 1.27 22.24 -13.81
N ASN A 306 1.94 22.89 -12.86
CA ASN A 306 2.34 24.30 -12.93
C ASN A 306 3.83 24.51 -13.26
N SER A 307 4.56 23.47 -13.63
CA SER A 307 5.99 23.53 -13.98
C SER A 307 6.24 22.84 -15.32
N ASP A 308 6.77 23.58 -16.31
CA ASP A 308 7.03 23.02 -17.63
C ASP A 308 8.11 21.92 -17.58
N ASP A 309 9.15 22.11 -16.79
CA ASP A 309 10.22 21.12 -16.56
C ASP A 309 9.69 19.84 -15.91
N ASP A 310 8.71 19.95 -15.01
CA ASP A 310 8.08 18.81 -14.38
C ASP A 310 7.22 18.06 -15.40
N ILE A 311 6.43 18.79 -16.19
CA ILE A 311 5.60 18.20 -17.25
C ILE A 311 6.47 17.47 -18.28
N GLU A 312 7.60 18.04 -18.73
CA GLU A 312 8.49 17.34 -19.67
C GLU A 312 9.00 16.01 -19.12
N TYR A 313 9.36 15.97 -17.84
CA TYR A 313 9.74 14.72 -17.21
C TYR A 313 8.57 13.74 -17.09
N LEU A 314 7.38 14.21 -16.71
CA LEU A 314 6.18 13.39 -16.58
C LEU A 314 5.78 12.68 -17.90
N LYS A 315 6.02 13.30 -19.07
CA LYS A 315 5.77 12.66 -20.38
C LYS A 315 6.59 11.39 -20.61
N THR A 316 7.77 11.30 -19.98
CA THR A 316 8.67 10.14 -20.13
C THR A 316 8.10 8.89 -19.46
N MET A 317 7.21 9.05 -18.47
CA MET A 317 6.59 7.96 -17.73
C MET A 317 5.64 7.14 -18.60
N GLN A 318 5.67 5.81 -18.47
CA GLN A 318 4.73 4.91 -19.13
C GLN A 318 3.28 5.28 -18.83
N THR A 319 3.02 5.62 -17.57
CA THR A 319 1.75 6.18 -17.11
C THR A 319 1.96 6.84 -15.74
N ILE A 320 1.03 7.71 -15.37
CA ILE A 320 0.87 8.26 -14.03
C ILE A 320 -0.51 7.86 -13.57
N ILE A 321 -0.58 7.23 -12.41
CA ILE A 321 -1.83 6.90 -11.76
C ILE A 321 -2.08 7.93 -10.65
N VAL A 322 -3.23 8.57 -10.69
CA VAL A 322 -3.74 9.40 -9.59
C VAL A 322 -4.83 8.64 -8.84
N ALA A 323 -4.71 8.60 -7.52
CA ALA A 323 -5.66 7.89 -6.66
C ALA A 323 -5.71 8.49 -5.25
N GLY A 324 -6.72 8.09 -4.48
CA GLY A 324 -6.91 8.51 -3.09
C GLY A 324 -7.63 9.85 -2.91
N GLY A 325 -8.01 10.53 -4.00
CA GLY A 325 -8.81 11.76 -3.97
C GLY A 325 -9.01 12.32 -5.38
N PRO A 326 -9.88 13.35 -5.53
CA PRO A 326 -10.12 13.97 -6.81
C PRO A 326 -8.95 14.87 -7.24
N LEU A 327 -8.50 14.70 -8.49
CA LEU A 327 -7.65 15.68 -9.18
C LEU A 327 -8.56 16.69 -9.90
N SER A 328 -8.21 17.98 -9.86
CA SER A 328 -8.99 18.99 -10.57
C SER A 328 -9.02 18.71 -12.07
N LYS A 329 -10.20 18.85 -12.68
CA LYS A 329 -10.36 18.63 -14.12
C LYS A 329 -9.44 19.54 -14.94
N VAL A 330 -9.29 20.80 -14.51
CA VAL A 330 -8.42 21.78 -15.16
C VAL A 330 -6.97 21.29 -15.24
N ASN A 331 -6.39 20.81 -14.13
CA ASN A 331 -4.98 20.39 -14.15
C ASN A 331 -4.79 19.00 -14.75
N GLY A 332 -5.73 18.07 -14.61
CA GLY A 332 -5.68 16.80 -15.32
C GLY A 332 -5.75 16.97 -16.85
N ASP A 333 -6.69 17.79 -17.34
CA ASP A 333 -6.82 18.09 -18.77
C ASP A 333 -5.59 18.84 -19.30
N LYS A 334 -5.03 19.77 -18.51
CA LYS A 334 -3.78 20.47 -18.84
C LYS A 334 -2.62 19.48 -19.03
N LEU A 335 -2.44 18.54 -18.10
CA LEU A 335 -1.37 17.54 -18.17
C LEU A 335 -1.52 16.66 -19.41
N VAL A 336 -2.72 16.13 -19.65
CA VAL A 336 -3.04 15.29 -20.80
C VAL A 336 -2.85 16.03 -22.11
N ALA A 337 -3.35 17.26 -22.24
CA ALA A 337 -3.20 18.08 -23.43
C ALA A 337 -1.72 18.37 -23.77
N ARG A 338 -0.85 18.34 -22.76
CA ARG A 338 0.60 18.45 -22.93
C ARG A 338 1.31 17.12 -23.21
N GLY A 339 0.58 16.01 -23.32
CA GLY A 339 1.10 14.69 -23.67
C GLY A 339 1.49 13.81 -22.48
N VAL A 340 1.09 14.17 -21.26
CA VAL A 340 1.29 13.32 -20.08
C VAL A 340 0.28 12.17 -20.12
N ARG A 341 0.79 10.93 -19.95
CA ARG A 341 -0.03 9.73 -19.86
C ARG A 341 -0.60 9.59 -18.45
N LEU A 342 -1.80 10.10 -18.24
CA LEU A 342 -2.47 10.14 -16.94
C LEU A 342 -3.69 9.21 -16.92
N THR A 343 -3.93 8.56 -15.79
CA THR A 343 -5.18 7.83 -15.53
C THR A 343 -5.54 7.88 -14.05
N ALA A 344 -6.83 7.95 -13.75
CA ALA A 344 -7.33 7.69 -12.40
C ALA A 344 -7.27 6.19 -12.09
N GLY A 345 -7.09 5.89 -10.80
CA GLY A 345 -7.25 4.57 -10.23
C GLY A 345 -8.15 4.63 -9.00
N TYR A 346 -8.92 3.57 -8.79
CA TYR A 346 -9.86 3.44 -7.69
C TYR A 346 -9.68 2.13 -6.93
N GLY A 347 -9.81 2.26 -5.63
CA GLY A 347 -9.77 1.19 -4.66
C GLY A 347 -9.91 1.74 -3.26
N THR A 348 -10.31 0.88 -2.33
CA THR A 348 -10.39 1.20 -0.91
C THR A 348 -9.67 0.14 -0.10
N THR A 349 -9.47 0.38 1.20
CA THR A 349 -8.89 -0.62 2.09
C THR A 349 -9.74 -1.90 2.15
N GLU A 350 -11.06 -1.76 2.04
CA GLU A 350 -12.06 -2.83 2.16
C GLU A 350 -12.18 -3.71 0.92
N ILE A 351 -11.88 -3.18 -0.27
CA ILE A 351 -12.04 -3.91 -1.55
C ILE A 351 -10.73 -4.12 -2.30
N GLY A 352 -9.64 -3.46 -1.89
CA GLY A 352 -8.39 -3.45 -2.64
C GLY A 352 -8.47 -2.55 -3.87
N THR A 353 -7.52 -2.68 -4.78
CA THR A 353 -7.38 -1.84 -5.99
C THR A 353 -8.11 -2.45 -7.18
N VAL A 354 -9.41 -2.19 -7.29
CA VAL A 354 -10.33 -2.93 -8.18
C VAL A 354 -10.44 -2.36 -9.60
N SER A 355 -10.14 -1.08 -9.82
CA SER A 355 -10.19 -0.51 -11.17
C SER A 355 -9.02 -0.98 -12.02
N ALA A 356 -9.26 -1.19 -13.31
CA ALA A 356 -8.19 -1.28 -14.28
C ALA A 356 -7.77 0.12 -14.77
N SER A 357 -6.47 0.37 -14.79
CA SER A 357 -5.85 1.64 -15.22
C SER A 357 -5.19 1.50 -16.59
N ASP A 358 -5.70 0.59 -17.42
CA ASP A 358 -5.06 0.17 -18.68
C ASP A 358 -5.46 1.08 -19.86
N PRO A 359 -4.50 1.66 -20.60
CA PRO A 359 -4.79 2.39 -21.83
C PRO A 359 -5.46 1.54 -22.93
N LEU A 360 -5.42 0.21 -22.85
CA LEU A 360 -6.07 -0.70 -23.81
C LEU A 360 -7.61 -0.71 -23.70
N ILE A 361 -8.20 -0.05 -22.71
CA ILE A 361 -9.66 -0.06 -22.46
C ILE A 361 -10.40 0.95 -23.37
N GLY A 362 -9.87 1.22 -24.57
CA GLY A 362 -10.50 2.11 -25.55
C GLY A 362 -10.71 3.56 -25.07
N LYS A 363 -9.99 3.97 -24.01
CA LYS A 363 -10.04 5.33 -23.49
C LYS A 363 -9.23 6.28 -24.38
N THR A 364 -9.73 7.48 -24.60
CA THR A 364 -8.87 8.58 -25.09
C THR A 364 -8.07 9.16 -23.92
N ALA A 365 -7.07 9.99 -24.22
CA ALA A 365 -6.27 10.61 -23.17
C ALA A 365 -7.12 11.58 -22.32
N GLU A 366 -8.07 12.27 -22.93
CA GLU A 366 -8.99 13.22 -22.29
C GLU A 366 -9.95 12.54 -21.30
N GLU A 367 -10.10 11.22 -21.40
CA GLU A 367 -10.91 10.41 -20.49
C GLU A 367 -10.08 9.87 -19.31
N TRP A 368 -8.98 10.52 -18.95
CA TRP A 368 -8.07 10.09 -17.88
C TRP A 368 -8.80 9.80 -16.55
N ASP A 369 -9.86 10.53 -16.22
CA ASP A 369 -10.65 10.42 -14.99
C ASP A 369 -11.76 9.35 -15.02
N TRP A 370 -11.93 8.65 -16.14
CA TRP A 370 -12.85 7.51 -16.27
C TRP A 370 -12.17 6.20 -15.93
N MET A 371 -12.86 5.31 -15.24
CA MET A 371 -12.32 4.05 -14.74
C MET A 371 -13.14 2.87 -15.23
N PHE A 372 -12.46 1.76 -15.45
CA PHE A 372 -13.07 0.51 -15.86
C PHE A 372 -12.99 -0.51 -14.74
N PHE A 373 -14.06 -1.29 -14.60
CA PHE A 373 -14.16 -2.39 -13.64
C PHE A 373 -14.27 -3.71 -14.40
N PRO A 374 -13.22 -4.54 -14.45
CA PRO A 374 -13.25 -5.79 -15.20
C PRO A 374 -14.23 -6.79 -14.57
N GLU A 375 -15.36 -7.01 -15.23
CA GLU A 375 -16.45 -7.86 -14.70
C GLU A 375 -16.08 -9.36 -14.58
N ASP A 376 -15.00 -9.78 -15.24
CA ASP A 376 -14.39 -11.10 -15.10
C ASP A 376 -13.54 -11.25 -13.83
N ILE A 377 -13.15 -10.13 -13.20
CA ILE A 377 -12.35 -10.09 -11.97
C ILE A 377 -13.18 -9.65 -10.77
N VAL A 378 -14.08 -8.69 -10.94
CA VAL A 378 -14.94 -8.15 -9.86
C VAL A 378 -16.40 -8.15 -10.28
N LYS A 379 -17.32 -8.33 -9.34
CA LYS A 379 -18.76 -8.24 -9.61
C LYS A 379 -19.32 -6.91 -9.11
N THR A 380 -19.50 -5.95 -10.02
CA THR A 380 -20.10 -4.66 -9.71
C THR A 380 -21.63 -4.71 -9.76
N ARG A 381 -22.28 -4.02 -8.82
CA ARG A 381 -23.70 -3.69 -8.85
C ARG A 381 -23.83 -2.17 -8.73
N TRP A 382 -24.43 -1.55 -9.73
CA TRP A 382 -24.65 -0.11 -9.80
C TRP A 382 -26.08 0.21 -9.35
N VAL A 383 -26.24 0.89 -8.22
CA VAL A 383 -27.54 1.20 -7.63
C VAL A 383 -27.94 2.61 -8.02
N ASP A 384 -28.96 2.74 -8.85
CA ASP A 384 -29.52 4.03 -9.26
C ASP A 384 -29.98 4.83 -8.03
N GLN A 385 -29.53 6.09 -7.92
CA GLN A 385 -29.92 7.01 -6.87
C GLN A 385 -31.12 7.91 -7.27
N GLY A 386 -31.57 7.83 -8.52
CA GLY A 386 -32.72 8.59 -9.05
C GLY A 386 -32.39 9.98 -9.58
N ASP A 387 -31.12 10.39 -9.57
CA ASP A 387 -30.63 11.69 -10.02
C ASP A 387 -29.59 11.59 -11.16
N GLY A 388 -29.47 10.39 -11.77
CA GLY A 388 -28.47 10.08 -12.78
C GLY A 388 -27.12 9.62 -12.22
N THR A 389 -26.98 9.54 -10.89
CA THR A 389 -25.84 8.92 -10.22
C THR A 389 -26.15 7.49 -9.76
N TYR A 390 -25.09 6.70 -9.59
CA TYR A 390 -25.15 5.31 -9.17
C TYR A 390 -24.20 5.06 -8.01
N GLU A 391 -24.67 4.40 -6.96
CA GLU A 391 -23.79 3.88 -5.91
C GLU A 391 -23.08 2.61 -6.42
N LEU A 392 -21.76 2.56 -6.24
CA LEU A 392 -20.99 1.35 -6.49
C LEU A 392 -21.12 0.35 -5.32
N GLN A 393 -21.56 -0.86 -5.63
CA GLN A 393 -21.52 -2.00 -4.73
C GLN A 393 -20.69 -3.13 -5.35
N LEU A 394 -19.83 -3.77 -4.55
CA LEU A 394 -19.00 -4.90 -4.96
C LEU A 394 -19.55 -6.17 -4.31
N LEU A 395 -20.06 -7.09 -5.13
CA LEU A 395 -20.60 -8.37 -4.66
C LEU A 395 -19.51 -9.44 -4.66
N ASN A 396 -19.66 -10.44 -3.79
CA ASN A 396 -18.77 -11.60 -3.78
C ASN A 396 -18.83 -12.33 -5.12
N CYS A 397 -17.66 -12.64 -5.67
CA CYS A 397 -17.50 -13.50 -6.83
C CYS A 397 -16.31 -14.47 -6.63
N PRO A 398 -16.10 -15.47 -7.50
CA PRO A 398 -15.02 -16.44 -7.34
C PRO A 398 -13.62 -15.82 -7.28
N THR A 399 -13.41 -14.69 -7.95
CA THR A 399 -12.13 -13.99 -8.12
C THR A 399 -11.94 -12.86 -7.11
N HIS A 400 -13.01 -12.37 -6.50
CA HIS A 400 -12.95 -11.23 -5.57
C HIS A 400 -14.06 -11.29 -4.51
N ARG A 401 -13.66 -11.17 -3.25
CA ARG A 401 -14.52 -11.00 -2.08
C ARG A 401 -14.06 -9.81 -1.25
N PRO A 402 -14.87 -8.76 -1.03
CA PRO A 402 -14.50 -7.67 -0.14
C PRO A 402 -14.06 -8.14 1.26
N ALA A 403 -13.03 -7.51 1.82
CA ALA A 403 -12.50 -7.77 3.17
C ALA A 403 -13.53 -7.43 4.25
N VAL A 404 -14.30 -6.37 4.01
CA VAL A 404 -15.45 -5.98 4.82
C VAL A 404 -16.71 -6.17 3.99
N GLN A 405 -17.73 -6.77 4.59
CA GLN A 405 -19.01 -6.99 3.94
C GLN A 405 -20.13 -6.37 4.79
N ASN A 406 -20.55 -5.17 4.39
CA ASN A 406 -21.63 -4.40 5.01
C ASN A 406 -22.96 -4.51 4.23
N LEU A 407 -22.99 -5.31 3.16
CA LEU A 407 -24.16 -5.48 2.29
C LEU A 407 -24.60 -6.95 2.26
N GLN A 408 -25.90 -7.17 2.42
CA GLN A 408 -26.57 -8.44 2.14
C GLN A 408 -27.84 -8.16 1.34
N LEU A 409 -27.94 -8.75 0.15
CA LEU A 409 -29.09 -8.64 -0.74
C LEU A 409 -30.20 -9.63 -0.34
N PRO A 410 -31.46 -9.40 -0.75
CA PRO A 410 -32.58 -10.31 -0.44
C PRO A 410 -32.41 -11.74 -0.95
N ASN A 411 -31.63 -11.94 -2.02
CA ASN A 411 -31.28 -13.26 -2.56
C ASN A 411 -30.17 -13.97 -1.75
N GLY A 412 -29.72 -13.38 -0.64
CA GLY A 412 -28.67 -13.91 0.23
C GLY A 412 -27.23 -13.55 -0.21
N GLU A 413 -27.06 -12.92 -1.38
CA GLU A 413 -25.74 -12.50 -1.85
C GLU A 413 -25.14 -11.42 -0.95
N ARG A 414 -23.85 -11.54 -0.66
CA ARG A 414 -23.13 -10.60 0.21
C ARG A 414 -22.12 -9.79 -0.59
N GLY A 415 -21.82 -8.60 -0.10
CA GLY A 415 -20.86 -7.70 -0.72
C GLY A 415 -20.52 -6.50 0.15
N TYR A 416 -20.02 -5.47 -0.50
CA TYR A 416 -19.65 -4.20 0.10
C TYR A 416 -20.31 -3.04 -0.66
N SER A 417 -21.10 -2.25 0.07
CA SER A 417 -21.60 -0.95 -0.36
C SER A 417 -20.53 0.09 -0.03
N THR A 418 -20.05 0.78 -1.07
CA THR A 418 -18.93 1.72 -0.97
C THR A 418 -19.36 3.11 -0.49
N SER A 419 -20.66 3.43 -0.68
CA SER A 419 -21.18 4.79 -0.58
C SER A 419 -20.55 5.78 -1.58
N ASP A 420 -19.72 5.35 -2.52
CA ASP A 420 -19.17 6.20 -3.57
C ASP A 420 -20.16 6.28 -4.74
N LEU A 421 -20.37 7.50 -5.24
CA LEU A 421 -21.32 7.84 -6.30
C LEU A 421 -20.60 8.01 -7.64
N TRP A 422 -21.22 7.50 -8.70
CA TRP A 422 -20.63 7.39 -10.03
C TRP A 422 -21.62 7.78 -11.12
N ILE A 423 -21.09 8.20 -12.27
CA ILE A 423 -21.84 8.37 -13.51
C ILE A 423 -21.27 7.43 -14.60
N PRO A 424 -22.13 6.82 -15.44
CA PRO A 424 -21.67 6.02 -16.57
C PRO A 424 -21.18 6.92 -17.71
N HIS A 425 -20.22 6.45 -18.50
CA HIS A 425 -19.79 7.15 -19.69
C HIS A 425 -20.93 7.20 -20.72
N PRO A 426 -21.19 8.35 -21.37
CA PRO A 426 -22.35 8.51 -22.25
C PRO A 426 -22.33 7.59 -23.48
N THR A 427 -21.15 7.16 -23.93
CA THR A 427 -20.98 6.38 -25.18
C THR A 427 -20.12 5.13 -25.05
N LYS A 428 -19.50 4.87 -23.89
CA LYS A 428 -18.51 3.77 -23.72
C LYS A 428 -18.95 2.88 -22.55
N PRO A 429 -19.69 1.79 -22.82
CA PRO A 429 -20.15 0.88 -21.79
C PRO A 429 -19.02 0.38 -20.89
N GLY A 430 -19.27 0.29 -19.59
CA GLY A 430 -18.30 -0.20 -18.60
C GLY A 430 -17.31 0.86 -18.08
N LEU A 431 -17.26 2.06 -18.67
CA LEU A 431 -16.52 3.19 -18.12
C LEU A 431 -17.39 4.01 -17.16
N TRP A 432 -16.84 4.31 -16.00
CA TRP A 432 -17.50 5.03 -14.93
C TRP A 432 -16.59 6.12 -14.37
N LYS A 433 -17.19 7.24 -13.98
CA LYS A 433 -16.48 8.33 -13.33
C LYS A 433 -17.06 8.56 -11.94
N ILE A 434 -16.20 8.60 -10.93
CA ILE A 434 -16.59 8.94 -9.57
C ILE A 434 -16.93 10.44 -9.50
N VAL A 435 -18.04 10.77 -8.84
CA VAL A 435 -18.54 12.15 -8.71
C VAL A 435 -18.68 12.62 -7.27
N GLY A 436 -18.59 11.71 -6.30
CA GLY A 436 -18.64 12.06 -4.89
C GLY A 436 -18.96 10.86 -4.01
N ARG A 437 -19.41 11.13 -2.79
CA ARG A 437 -19.91 10.12 -1.86
C ARG A 437 -21.31 10.45 -1.40
N ASN A 438 -22.10 9.41 -1.15
CA ASN A 438 -23.47 9.53 -0.66
C ASN A 438 -23.52 10.04 0.78
N ASP A 439 -22.48 9.76 1.58
CA ASP A 439 -22.36 10.24 2.95
C ASP A 439 -21.82 11.68 3.08
N ASP A 440 -21.28 12.26 2.00
CA ASP A 440 -20.82 13.66 1.94
C ASP A 440 -21.93 14.63 1.49
N VAL A 441 -23.14 14.15 1.17
CA VAL A 441 -24.28 15.01 0.85
C VAL A 441 -24.74 15.68 2.14
N ILE A 442 -24.25 16.90 2.38
CA ILE A 442 -24.91 17.84 3.30
C ILE A 442 -26.34 17.99 2.76
N VAL A 443 -27.30 17.39 3.47
CA VAL A 443 -28.72 17.68 3.31
C VAL A 443 -28.90 19.15 3.67
N LEU A 444 -28.73 20.06 2.71
CA LEU A 444 -29.36 21.38 2.73
C LEU A 444 -30.85 21.18 2.45
N GLY A 445 -31.50 20.51 3.41
CA GLY A 445 -32.91 20.19 3.45
C GLY A 445 -33.60 21.00 4.53
N SER A 446 -33.56 22.32 4.41
CA SER A 446 -34.71 23.14 4.79
C SER A 446 -34.68 24.39 3.92
N GLY A 447 -35.60 24.42 2.96
CA GLY A 447 -35.90 25.61 2.18
C GLY A 447 -36.29 26.77 3.08
N MET A 448 -35.59 27.89 2.90
CA MET A 448 -36.16 29.19 2.56
C MET A 448 -35.18 29.91 1.63
#